data_AF-A0A9E5APJ1-F1
#
_entry.id   AF-A0A9E5APJ1-F1
#
_cell.length_a   1.000
_cell.length_b   1.000
_cell.length_c   1.000
_cell.angle_alpha   90.00
_cell.angle_beta   90.00
_cell.angle_gamma   90.00
#
_symmetry.space_group_name_H-M   'P 1'
#
loop_
_entity.id
_entity.type
_entity.pdbx_description
1 polymer ?
#
loop_
_entity_poly.entity_id
_entity_poly.type
_entity_poly.pdbx_seq_one_letter_code
_entity_poly.pdbx_strand_id
1 'polypeptide(L)'
;MDMWWITDNCPSLSALARYGIQFKRDTSKIRSRFVQSVRDHYLDTQTGIFATCINPKSFKQIQGSRGISVMYGLHFLRDIDERFAVEQYSLGKRSFIRGTLGLTAAREFSDGVEGQGDVDSGPILLGLGPFASGSAIAAAAVMDDCETANQLARASVLAGAPVLKNGELQYTLIPTVGQSVILWGKTLLLKK
;
A
#
# COMPACT_ATOMS: atom_id res chain seq x y z
N MET A 1 -5.91 -16.15 -19.39
CA MET A 1 -4.60 -15.45 -19.34
C MET A 1 -4.08 -15.64 -17.93
N ASP A 2 -2.82 -16.03 -17.73
CA ASP A 2 -2.27 -16.13 -16.37
C ASP A 2 -2.08 -14.71 -15.82
N MET A 3 -2.76 -14.42 -14.71
CA MET A 3 -2.78 -13.10 -14.06
C MET A 3 -2.26 -13.23 -12.64
N TRP A 4 -1.15 -12.58 -12.34
CA TRP A 4 -0.53 -12.58 -11.02
C TRP A 4 -0.48 -11.15 -10.50
N TRP A 5 -0.71 -10.99 -9.19
CA TRP A 5 -0.63 -9.71 -8.51
C TRP A 5 0.70 -9.60 -7.76
N ILE A 6 1.47 -8.55 -8.04
CA ILE A 6 2.79 -8.36 -7.41
C ILE A 6 2.62 -8.25 -5.89
N THR A 7 1.65 -7.44 -5.48
CA THR A 7 1.36 -7.14 -4.08
C THR A 7 0.96 -8.37 -3.26
N ASP A 8 0.22 -9.33 -3.84
CA ASP A 8 -0.25 -10.53 -3.13
C ASP A 8 0.91 -11.44 -2.68
N ASN A 9 2.06 -11.33 -3.33
CA ASN A 9 3.27 -12.06 -2.95
C ASN A 9 4.00 -11.41 -1.76
N CYS A 10 3.79 -10.12 -1.53
CA CYS A 10 4.54 -9.36 -0.52
C CYS A 10 4.31 -9.86 0.92
N PRO A 11 3.07 -10.17 1.38
CA PRO A 11 2.87 -10.73 2.72
C PRO A 11 3.65 -12.03 2.95
N SER A 12 3.63 -12.95 1.99
CA SER A 12 4.35 -14.23 2.07
C SER A 12 5.88 -14.04 2.12
N LEU A 13 6.41 -13.11 1.32
CA LEU A 13 7.84 -12.80 1.29
C LEU A 13 8.29 -12.07 2.57
N SER A 14 7.46 -11.18 3.12
CA SER A 14 7.69 -10.56 4.44
C SER A 14 7.69 -11.62 5.53
N ALA A 15 6.72 -12.54 5.55
CA ALA A 15 6.71 -13.66 6.49
C ALA A 15 7.98 -14.52 6.40
N LEU A 16 8.46 -14.80 5.17
CA LEU A 16 9.71 -15.51 4.94
C LEU A 16 10.95 -14.73 5.41
N ALA A 17 10.96 -13.40 5.27
CA ALA A 17 12.02 -12.55 5.80
C ALA A 17 12.08 -12.62 7.34
N ARG A 18 10.92 -12.47 8.00
CA ARG A 18 10.78 -12.55 9.45
C ARG A 18 11.13 -13.93 9.99
N TYR A 19 10.75 -14.99 9.28
CA TYR A 19 11.19 -16.36 9.57
C TYR A 19 12.72 -16.48 9.52
N GLY A 20 13.35 -15.93 8.47
CA GLY A 20 14.81 -15.92 8.34
C GLY A 20 15.51 -15.26 9.52
N ILE A 21 14.99 -14.13 9.99
CA ILE A 21 15.48 -13.43 11.19
C ILE A 21 15.30 -14.30 12.44
N GLN A 22 14.08 -14.79 12.69
CA GLN A 22 13.73 -15.52 13.90
C GLN A 22 14.51 -16.83 14.06
N PHE A 23 14.70 -17.56 12.96
CA PHE A 23 15.35 -18.88 12.95
C PHE A 23 16.78 -18.85 12.42
N LYS A 24 17.34 -17.66 12.20
CA LYS A 24 18.71 -17.45 11.67
C LYS A 24 18.96 -18.25 10.38
N ARG A 25 17.99 -18.20 9.45
CA ARG A 25 18.05 -18.85 8.14
C ARG A 25 18.24 -17.80 7.05
N ASP A 26 19.10 -18.10 6.09
CA ASP A 26 19.23 -17.25 4.91
C ASP A 26 18.04 -17.47 3.97
N THR A 27 17.19 -16.45 3.87
CA THR A 27 16.06 -16.41 2.93
C THR A 27 16.24 -15.32 1.87
N SER A 28 17.43 -14.70 1.77
CA SER A 28 17.71 -13.56 0.89
C SER A 28 17.53 -13.90 -0.59
N LYS A 29 18.01 -15.07 -1.04
CA LYS A 29 17.98 -15.49 -2.46
C LYS A 29 16.59 -15.40 -3.08
N ILE A 30 15.55 -15.84 -2.37
CA ILE A 30 14.17 -15.82 -2.89
C ILE A 30 13.66 -14.37 -2.98
N ARG A 31 13.94 -13.55 -1.97
CA ARG A 31 13.51 -12.14 -1.92
C ARG A 31 14.21 -11.30 -2.99
N SER A 32 15.53 -11.43 -3.12
CA SER A 32 16.30 -10.71 -4.13
C SER A 32 15.89 -11.11 -5.55
N ARG A 33 15.58 -12.39 -5.79
CA ARG A 33 15.05 -12.82 -7.09
C ARG A 33 13.69 -12.19 -7.41
N PHE A 34 12.80 -12.09 -6.42
CA PHE A 34 11.52 -11.40 -6.59
C PHE A 34 11.72 -9.93 -6.96
N VAL A 35 12.50 -9.19 -6.17
CA VAL A 35 12.78 -7.76 -6.42
C VAL A 35 13.44 -7.54 -7.77
N GLN A 36 14.42 -8.37 -8.13
CA GLN A 36 15.09 -8.29 -9.42
C GLN A 36 14.09 -8.50 -10.58
N SER A 37 13.22 -9.51 -10.48
CA SER A 37 12.20 -9.74 -11.50
C SER A 37 11.22 -8.56 -11.63
N VAL A 38 10.87 -7.91 -10.52
CA VAL A 38 10.03 -6.70 -10.55
C VAL A 38 10.75 -5.56 -11.26
N ARG A 39 12.03 -5.34 -10.94
CA ARG A 39 12.86 -4.29 -11.56
C ARG A 39 13.03 -4.49 -13.06
N ASP A 40 13.28 -5.72 -13.49
CA ASP A 40 13.62 -6.01 -14.89
C ASP A 40 12.41 -5.95 -15.83
N HIS A 41 11.20 -6.21 -15.32
CA HIS A 41 10.04 -6.45 -16.18
C HIS A 41 8.77 -5.68 -15.79
N TYR A 42 8.61 -5.32 -14.52
CA TYR A 42 7.31 -4.95 -13.99
C TYR A 42 7.27 -3.56 -13.35
N LEU A 43 8.26 -2.72 -13.63
CA LEU A 43 8.17 -1.28 -13.35
C LEU A 43 7.50 -0.56 -14.51
N ASP A 44 6.55 0.31 -14.21
CA ASP A 44 5.99 1.24 -15.17
C ASP A 44 7.09 2.16 -15.71
N THR A 45 7.15 2.34 -17.03
CA THR A 45 8.28 3.02 -17.68
C THR A 45 8.29 4.53 -17.45
N GLN A 46 7.15 5.13 -17.09
CA GLN A 46 7.04 6.57 -16.86
C GLN A 46 7.26 6.92 -15.39
N THR A 47 6.67 6.14 -14.49
CA THR A 47 6.65 6.40 -13.04
C THR A 47 7.70 5.62 -12.27
N GLY A 48 8.24 4.52 -12.83
CA GLY A 48 9.16 3.62 -12.14
C GLY A 48 8.53 2.82 -11.00
N ILE A 49 7.19 2.81 -10.90
CA ILE A 49 6.44 2.12 -9.86
C ILE A 49 6.05 0.74 -10.36
N PHE A 50 6.10 -0.27 -9.49
CA PHE A 50 5.71 -1.62 -9.88
C PHE A 50 4.22 -1.72 -10.28
N ALA A 51 3.96 -2.55 -11.28
CA ALA A 51 2.63 -2.84 -11.81
C ALA A 51 1.77 -3.63 -10.80
N THR A 52 0.46 -3.47 -10.85
CA THR A 52 -0.44 -4.23 -9.97
C THR A 52 -0.64 -5.66 -10.46
N CYS A 53 -0.95 -5.84 -11.74
CA CYS A 53 -1.25 -7.14 -12.33
C CYS A 53 -0.35 -7.42 -13.54
N ILE A 54 0.19 -8.63 -13.60
CA ILE A 54 1.16 -9.05 -14.63
C ILE A 54 0.79 -10.40 -15.23
N ASN A 55 1.30 -10.66 -16.43
CA ASN A 55 1.43 -11.99 -16.98
C ASN A 55 2.89 -12.46 -16.81
N PRO A 56 3.16 -13.44 -15.93
CA PRO A 56 4.51 -13.88 -15.64
C PRO A 56 5.14 -14.69 -16.78
N LYS A 57 4.35 -15.30 -17.67
CA LYS A 57 4.85 -16.10 -18.80
C LYS A 57 5.32 -15.22 -19.95
N SER A 58 4.63 -14.11 -20.19
CA SER A 58 4.97 -13.18 -21.28
C SER A 58 5.72 -11.94 -20.82
N PHE A 59 6.02 -11.80 -19.52
CA PHE A 59 6.63 -10.61 -18.92
C PHE A 59 5.88 -9.31 -19.24
N LYS A 60 4.54 -9.37 -19.33
CA LYS A 60 3.71 -8.20 -19.66
C LYS A 60 3.02 -7.66 -18.42
N GLN A 61 2.95 -6.34 -18.33
CA GLN A 61 2.07 -5.66 -17.38
C GLN A 61 0.64 -5.69 -17.95
N ILE A 62 -0.29 -6.25 -17.20
CA ILE A 62 -1.73 -6.31 -17.55
C ILE A 62 -2.43 -5.07 -17.00
N GLN A 63 -2.07 -4.69 -15.77
CA GLN A 63 -2.56 -3.49 -15.12
C GLN A 63 -1.37 -2.76 -14.51
N GLY A 64 -1.25 -1.47 -14.81
CA GLY A 64 -0.23 -0.60 -14.25
C GLY A 64 -0.37 -0.42 -12.73
N SER A 65 0.37 0.53 -12.17
CA SER A 65 0.37 0.76 -10.74
C SER A 65 -0.97 1.32 -10.23
N ARG A 66 -1.53 0.68 -9.21
CA ARG A 66 -2.69 1.18 -8.45
C ARG A 66 -2.29 1.57 -7.04
N GLY A 67 -2.92 2.64 -6.53
CA GLY A 67 -2.72 3.15 -5.20
C GLY A 67 -2.93 2.09 -4.13
N ILE A 68 -4.02 1.29 -4.22
CA ILE A 68 -4.27 0.21 -3.26
C ILE A 68 -3.13 -0.82 -3.23
N SER A 69 -2.73 -1.31 -4.39
CA SER A 69 -1.72 -2.36 -4.55
C SER A 69 -0.34 -1.86 -4.09
N VAL A 70 0.03 -0.64 -4.47
CA VAL A 70 1.32 -0.04 -4.09
C VAL A 70 1.36 0.26 -2.60
N MET A 71 0.35 0.94 -2.06
CA MET A 71 0.34 1.34 -0.64
C MET A 71 0.24 0.13 0.29
N TYR A 72 -0.59 -0.86 -0.04
CA TYR A 72 -0.65 -2.09 0.76
C TYR A 72 0.67 -2.89 0.67
N GLY A 73 1.26 -3.02 -0.53
CA GLY A 73 2.52 -3.73 -0.73
C GLY A 73 3.72 -3.09 -0.02
N LEU A 74 3.77 -1.76 0.02
CA LEU A 74 4.85 -0.99 0.66
C LEU A 74 5.04 -1.30 2.14
N HIS A 75 3.96 -1.66 2.85
CA HIS A 75 4.08 -2.14 4.23
C HIS A 75 5.04 -3.32 4.34
N PHE A 76 4.87 -4.31 3.47
CA PHE A 76 5.62 -5.56 3.50
C PHE A 76 6.97 -5.45 2.80
N LEU A 77 7.10 -4.59 1.79
CA LEU A 77 8.33 -4.43 1.02
C LEU A 77 9.53 -4.05 1.89
N ARG A 78 9.33 -3.32 3.00
CA ARG A 78 10.43 -2.99 3.92
C ARG A 78 11.12 -4.24 4.49
N ASP A 79 10.37 -5.29 4.80
CA ASP A 79 10.93 -6.57 5.26
C ASP A 79 11.63 -7.34 4.12
N ILE A 80 11.22 -7.11 2.87
CA ILE A 80 11.70 -7.85 1.70
C ILE A 80 13.04 -7.30 1.21
N ASP A 81 13.06 -5.99 0.95
CA ASP A 81 14.20 -5.21 0.47
C ASP A 81 13.97 -3.73 0.82
N GLU A 82 14.65 -3.26 1.88
CA GLU A 82 14.46 -1.91 2.42
C GLU A 82 14.77 -0.82 1.38
N ARG A 83 15.83 -0.99 0.58
CA ARG A 83 16.23 0.01 -0.42
C ARG A 83 15.16 0.15 -1.50
N PHE A 84 14.68 -0.96 -2.04
CA PHE A 84 13.60 -0.94 -3.02
C PHE A 84 12.32 -0.37 -2.43
N ALA A 85 12.01 -0.69 -1.17
CA ALA A 85 10.83 -0.16 -0.49
C ALA A 85 10.89 1.37 -0.32
N VAL A 86 12.04 1.94 0.05
CA VAL A 86 12.25 3.40 0.15
C VAL A 86 12.12 4.07 -1.23
N GLU A 87 12.70 3.47 -2.27
CA GLU A 87 12.57 3.95 -3.65
C GLU A 87 11.10 3.98 -4.09
N GLN A 88 10.39 2.88 -3.90
CA GLN A 88 8.97 2.75 -4.28
C GLN A 88 8.05 3.63 -3.43
N TYR A 89 8.32 3.80 -2.13
CA TYR A 89 7.56 4.73 -1.28
C TYR A 89 7.71 6.16 -1.77
N SER A 90 8.94 6.59 -2.10
CA SER A 90 9.21 7.94 -2.60
C SER A 90 8.44 8.24 -3.90
N LEU A 91 8.44 7.29 -4.84
CA LEU A 91 7.71 7.39 -6.10
C LEU A 91 6.20 7.33 -5.89
N GLY A 92 5.72 6.39 -5.07
CA GLY A 92 4.32 6.19 -4.74
C GLY A 92 3.72 7.38 -4.00
N LYS A 93 4.44 7.98 -3.04
CA LYS A 93 4.01 9.19 -2.34
C LYS A 93 3.74 10.32 -3.31
N ARG A 94 4.67 10.60 -4.23
CA ARG A 94 4.48 11.63 -5.27
C ARG A 94 3.30 11.30 -6.18
N SER A 95 3.19 10.04 -6.60
CA SER A 95 2.21 9.64 -7.61
C SER A 95 0.78 9.49 -7.09
N PHE A 96 0.60 9.13 -5.81
CA PHE A 96 -0.72 8.81 -5.28
C PHE A 96 -1.16 9.72 -4.14
N ILE A 97 -0.27 10.24 -3.29
CA ILE A 97 -0.69 11.00 -2.11
C ILE A 97 -1.03 12.44 -2.49
N ARG A 98 -2.25 12.87 -2.16
CA ARG A 98 -2.76 14.22 -2.37
C ARG A 98 -3.17 14.80 -1.02
N GLY A 99 -2.88 16.07 -0.81
CA GLY A 99 -3.35 16.76 0.39
C GLY A 99 -3.56 18.24 0.16
N THR A 100 -4.58 18.79 0.82
CA THR A 100 -4.87 20.22 0.89
C THR A 100 -5.39 20.54 2.28
N LEU A 101 -5.01 21.69 2.86
CA LEU A 101 -5.55 22.19 4.14
C LEU A 101 -5.55 21.16 5.30
N GLY A 102 -4.52 20.31 5.38
CA GLY A 102 -4.39 19.30 6.44
C GLY A 102 -5.21 18.02 6.25
N LEU A 103 -5.92 17.88 5.14
CA LEU A 103 -6.57 16.63 4.71
C LEU A 103 -5.72 15.96 3.65
N THR A 104 -5.38 14.69 3.88
CA THR A 104 -4.56 13.88 2.98
C THR A 104 -5.27 12.58 2.64
N ALA A 105 -5.19 12.17 1.38
CA ALA A 105 -5.75 10.93 0.85
C ALA A 105 -4.85 10.38 -0.26
N ALA A 106 -5.04 9.12 -0.63
CA ALA A 106 -4.34 8.49 -1.74
C ALA A 106 -5.27 8.34 -2.95
N ARG A 107 -4.76 8.64 -4.15
CA ARG A 107 -5.40 8.30 -5.41
C ARG A 107 -5.36 6.80 -5.65
N GLU A 108 -6.41 6.28 -6.30
CA GLU A 108 -6.47 4.88 -6.67
C GLU A 108 -5.68 4.58 -7.96
N PHE A 109 -5.64 5.53 -8.88
CA PHE A 109 -4.84 5.47 -10.11
C PHE A 109 -3.83 6.62 -10.11
N SER A 110 -2.72 6.46 -10.83
CA SER A 110 -1.69 7.51 -10.97
C SER A 110 -2.22 8.73 -11.72
N ASP A 111 -1.53 9.88 -11.64
CA ASP A 111 -1.95 11.12 -12.31
C ASP A 111 -2.16 10.95 -13.81
N GLY A 112 -3.23 11.58 -14.32
CA GLY A 112 -3.64 11.45 -15.71
C GLY A 112 -4.33 10.11 -16.05
N VAL A 113 -4.37 9.16 -15.10
CA VAL A 113 -5.11 7.91 -15.25
C VAL A 113 -6.44 8.01 -14.50
N GLU A 114 -7.52 7.79 -15.24
CA GLU A 114 -8.86 7.63 -14.71
C GLU A 114 -9.27 6.16 -14.80
N GLY A 115 -10.07 5.73 -13.83
CA GLY A 115 -10.59 4.37 -13.77
C GLY A 115 -11.74 4.28 -12.78
N GLN A 116 -12.51 3.20 -12.89
CA GLN A 116 -13.63 2.93 -11.99
C GLN A 116 -13.18 2.09 -10.81
N GLY A 117 -13.88 2.25 -9.69
CA GLY A 117 -13.66 1.42 -8.52
C GLY A 117 -14.15 -0.01 -8.74
N ASP A 118 -13.48 -0.96 -8.11
CA ASP A 118 -13.86 -2.36 -8.06
C ASP A 118 -14.02 -2.83 -6.61
N VAL A 119 -14.15 -4.15 -6.42
CA VAL A 119 -14.30 -4.76 -5.09
C VAL A 119 -13.11 -4.48 -4.18
N ASP A 120 -11.91 -4.26 -4.74
CA ASP A 120 -10.70 -4.04 -3.98
C ASP A 120 -10.56 -2.58 -3.56
N SER A 121 -10.75 -1.63 -4.49
CA SER A 121 -10.62 -0.20 -4.17
C SER A 121 -11.81 0.37 -3.41
N GLY A 122 -12.99 -0.25 -3.57
CA GLY A 122 -14.25 0.37 -3.22
C GLY A 122 -14.56 1.60 -4.11
N PRO A 123 -15.47 2.49 -3.67
CA PRO A 123 -15.85 3.66 -4.46
C PRO A 123 -14.69 4.65 -4.57
N ILE A 124 -14.37 5.07 -5.80
CA ILE A 124 -13.37 6.10 -6.06
C ILE A 124 -14.07 7.45 -6.12
N LEU A 125 -13.68 8.38 -5.24
CA LEU A 125 -14.27 9.73 -5.17
C LEU A 125 -13.23 10.77 -5.60
N LEU A 126 -13.48 11.48 -6.69
CA LEU A 126 -12.55 12.48 -7.24
C LEU A 126 -11.13 11.92 -7.49
N GLY A 127 -11.05 10.64 -7.89
CA GLY A 127 -9.80 9.91 -8.07
C GLY A 127 -9.16 9.37 -6.79
N LEU A 128 -9.69 9.70 -5.60
CA LEU A 128 -9.22 9.23 -4.30
C LEU A 128 -9.84 7.87 -3.96
N GLY A 129 -8.99 6.91 -3.58
CA GLY A 129 -9.37 5.56 -3.17
C GLY A 129 -9.38 5.44 -1.65
N PRO A 130 -10.50 5.09 -1.01
CA PRO A 130 -10.58 4.89 0.44
C PRO A 130 -9.62 3.80 0.95
N PHE A 131 -9.55 2.67 0.24
CA PHE A 131 -8.64 1.57 0.60
C PHE A 131 -7.17 1.93 0.36
N ALA A 132 -6.85 2.59 -0.77
CA ALA A 132 -5.52 3.13 -0.99
C ALA A 132 -5.10 4.09 0.15
N SER A 133 -6.02 4.95 0.59
CA SER A 133 -5.79 5.92 1.67
C SER A 133 -5.57 5.25 3.02
N GLY A 134 -6.39 4.25 3.35
CA GLY A 134 -6.23 3.45 4.58
C GLY A 134 -4.90 2.71 4.62
N SER A 135 -4.55 2.01 3.54
CA SER A 135 -3.27 1.28 3.42
C SER A 135 -2.06 2.22 3.43
N ALA A 136 -2.21 3.44 2.91
CA ALA A 136 -1.16 4.44 2.92
C ALA A 136 -0.77 4.89 4.34
N ILE A 137 -1.66 4.77 5.34
CA ILE A 137 -1.31 5.03 6.75
C ILE A 137 -0.20 4.07 7.18
N ALA A 138 -0.38 2.77 6.91
CA ALA A 138 0.60 1.74 7.25
C ALA A 138 1.89 1.90 6.44
N ALA A 139 1.78 2.18 5.13
CA ALA A 139 2.93 2.43 4.26
C ALA A 139 3.79 3.58 4.77
N ALA A 140 3.18 4.74 5.05
CA ALA A 140 3.90 5.90 5.56
C ALA A 140 4.49 5.65 6.96
N ALA A 141 3.75 4.97 7.85
CA ALA A 141 4.24 4.65 9.19
C ALA A 141 5.49 3.76 9.16
N VAL A 142 5.50 2.70 8.34
CA VAL A 142 6.68 1.84 8.18
C VAL A 142 7.79 2.48 7.38
N MET A 143 7.58 3.61 6.70
CA MET A 143 8.64 4.36 6.00
C MET A 143 9.15 5.54 6.81
N ASP A 144 8.81 5.57 8.11
CA ASP A 144 9.18 6.62 9.04
C ASP A 144 8.64 8.02 8.72
N ASP A 145 7.64 8.10 7.84
CA ASP A 145 6.93 9.32 7.45
C ASP A 145 5.71 9.56 8.35
N CYS A 146 6.00 9.89 9.62
CA CYS A 146 4.98 10.10 10.64
C CYS A 146 4.02 11.24 10.28
N GLU A 147 4.48 12.27 9.56
CA GLU A 147 3.62 13.39 9.17
C GLU A 147 2.51 12.93 8.22
N THR A 148 2.89 12.26 7.12
CA THR A 148 1.92 11.77 6.13
C THR A 148 0.98 10.75 6.74
N ALA A 149 1.51 9.83 7.55
CA ALA A 149 0.71 8.83 8.24
C ALA A 149 -0.32 9.46 9.19
N ASN A 150 0.07 10.49 9.96
CA ASN A 150 -0.84 11.21 10.85
C ASN A 150 -1.91 12.01 10.09
N GLN A 151 -1.55 12.65 8.98
CA GLN A 151 -2.52 13.36 8.15
C GLN A 151 -3.57 12.41 7.55
N LEU A 152 -3.15 11.27 6.99
CA LEU A 152 -4.05 10.22 6.50
C LEU A 152 -4.93 9.65 7.62
N ALA A 153 -4.34 9.39 8.78
CA ALA A 153 -5.05 8.88 9.95
C ALA A 153 -6.11 9.87 10.46
N ARG A 154 -5.85 11.19 10.43
CA ARG A 154 -6.83 12.23 10.77
C ARG A 154 -7.94 12.33 9.72
N ALA A 155 -7.59 12.28 8.44
CA ALA A 155 -8.56 12.29 7.36
C ALA A 155 -9.54 11.10 7.46
N SER A 156 -9.05 9.91 7.83
CA SER A 156 -9.90 8.73 8.05
C SER A 156 -10.91 8.90 9.18
N VAL A 157 -10.58 9.67 10.23
CA VAL A 157 -11.52 9.98 11.31
C VAL A 157 -12.66 10.85 10.78
N LEU A 158 -12.34 11.90 10.02
CA LEU A 158 -13.36 12.80 9.47
C LEU A 158 -14.28 12.08 8.47
N ALA A 159 -13.70 11.26 7.58
CA ALA A 159 -14.47 10.47 6.62
C ALA A 159 -15.31 9.36 7.29
N GLY A 160 -14.90 8.90 8.46
CA GLY A 160 -15.47 7.72 9.10
C GLY A 160 -16.68 7.96 9.99
N ALA A 161 -17.01 9.22 10.33
CA ALA A 161 -18.05 9.57 11.31
C ALA A 161 -17.93 8.73 12.62
N PRO A 162 -16.93 9.03 13.46
CA PRO A 162 -16.57 8.22 14.61
C PRO A 162 -17.64 8.28 15.70
N VAL A 163 -17.98 7.11 16.23
CA VAL A 163 -18.82 6.97 17.43
C VAL A 163 -18.03 6.19 18.47
N LEU A 164 -17.83 6.80 19.64
CA LEU A 164 -17.24 6.13 20.81
C LEU A 164 -18.35 5.81 21.80
N LYS A 165 -18.63 4.53 22.01
CA LYS A 165 -19.65 4.05 22.95
C LYS A 165 -19.14 2.84 23.71
N ASN A 166 -19.31 2.83 25.04
CA ASN A 166 -18.88 1.73 25.92
C ASN A 166 -17.40 1.32 25.74
N GLY A 167 -16.52 2.27 25.43
CA GLY A 167 -15.09 2.01 25.19
C GLY A 167 -14.76 1.47 23.78
N GLU A 168 -15.75 1.30 22.91
CA GLU A 168 -15.58 0.86 21.54
C GLU A 168 -15.69 2.06 20.57
N LEU A 169 -14.66 2.24 19.74
CA LEU A 169 -14.64 3.22 18.67
C LEU A 169 -15.05 2.55 17.35
N GLN A 170 -16.10 3.07 16.72
CA GLN A 170 -16.56 2.62 15.40
C GLN A 170 -16.60 3.79 14.42
N TYR A 171 -16.19 3.54 13.17
CA TYR A 171 -16.40 4.46 12.06
C TYR A 171 -17.65 4.04 11.29
N THR A 172 -18.78 4.70 11.54
CA THR A 172 -20.10 4.30 11.03
C THR A 172 -20.25 4.38 9.50
N LEU A 173 -19.42 5.16 8.83
CA LEU A 173 -19.40 5.28 7.36
C LEU A 173 -18.37 4.38 6.67
N ILE A 174 -17.62 3.56 7.43
CA ILE A 174 -16.55 2.71 6.90
C ILE A 174 -16.89 1.24 7.19
N PRO A 175 -16.86 0.35 6.18
CA PRO A 175 -17.10 -1.07 6.40
C PRO A 175 -16.04 -1.66 7.33
N THR A 176 -16.36 -2.76 8.01
CA THR A 176 -15.49 -3.40 9.02
C THR A 176 -14.05 -3.60 8.53
N VAL A 177 -13.87 -4.09 7.30
CA VAL A 177 -12.55 -4.29 6.69
C VAL A 177 -11.75 -2.99 6.59
N GLY A 178 -12.38 -1.87 6.21
CA GLY A 178 -11.73 -0.56 6.15
C GLY A 178 -11.33 -0.06 7.54
N GLN A 179 -12.16 -0.32 8.55
CA GLN A 179 -11.82 -0.02 9.94
C GLN A 179 -10.61 -0.83 10.43
N SER A 180 -10.52 -2.11 10.05
CA SER A 180 -9.36 -2.96 10.34
C SER A 180 -8.08 -2.43 9.69
N VAL A 181 -8.15 -1.96 8.43
CA VAL A 181 -7.00 -1.36 7.73
C VAL A 181 -6.53 -0.07 8.43
N ILE A 182 -7.47 0.80 8.83
CA ILE A 182 -7.14 2.03 9.57
C ILE A 182 -6.52 1.70 10.93
N LEU A 183 -7.10 0.75 11.66
CA LEU A 183 -6.59 0.30 12.95
C LEU A 183 -5.17 -0.23 12.80
N TRP A 184 -4.93 -1.11 11.84
CA TRP A 184 -3.61 -1.64 11.52
C TRP A 184 -2.59 -0.53 11.30
N GLY A 185 -2.89 0.43 10.42
CA GLY A 185 -2.01 1.59 10.18
C GLY A 185 -1.75 2.42 11.45
N LYS A 186 -2.80 2.72 12.24
CA LYS A 186 -2.67 3.50 13.49
C LYS A 186 -1.81 2.79 14.53
N THR A 187 -1.89 1.46 14.65
CA THR A 187 -1.05 0.73 15.62
C THR A 187 0.45 0.80 15.29
N LEU A 188 0.81 0.99 14.02
CA LEU A 188 2.22 1.17 13.63
C LEU A 188 2.77 2.53 14.04
N LEU A 189 1.91 3.53 14.24
CA LEU A 189 2.30 4.84 14.77
C LEU A 189 2.57 4.82 16.28
N LEU A 190 2.04 3.83 17.00
CA LEU A 190 2.24 3.67 18.45
C LEU A 190 3.54 2.94 18.81
N LYS A 191 4.17 2.27 17.84
CA LYS A 191 5.34 1.40 18.06
C LYS A 191 6.69 2.12 18.00
N LYS A 192 6.72 3.44 18.19
CA LYS A 192 7.95 4.24 18.17
C LYS A 192 8.30 4.76 19.55
#